data_AF-A0A660LCZ3-F1
#
_entry.id   AF-A0A660LCZ3-F1
#
_cell.length_a   1.000
_cell.length_b   1.000
_cell.length_c   1.000
_cell.angle_alpha   90.00
_cell.angle_beta   90.00
_cell.angle_gamma   90.00
#
_symmetry.space_group_name_H-M   'P 1'
#
loop_
_entity.id
_entity.type
_entity.pdbx_description
1 polymer ?
#
loop_
_entity_poly.entity_id
_entity_poly.type
_entity_poly.pdbx_seq_one_letter_code
_entity_poly.pdbx_strand_id
1 'polypeptide(L)'
;MLTTLRAALPSRGSGLPKERLTREVVVDADHLAGYAHLCGFTLRDELPPTYPHVLGFPLHMALLAKAPFSAVGVVHIANRIVQQRPLLLGEPLTITASVQGFEPHRRGKTFNFVTEARVRDELVWQGFSTNLKRGSGDESVPKPPAFEEPPVTAQWRVADDLGRRYASVSGDHNPIHLHPVSARLLGFPRAIAHGMWTKARCLASLRLPDAFAVEVRFKQPILLPSKVTFGEAEDRFAVHGHLEGELTRIA
;
A
#
# COMPACT_ATOMS: atom_id res chain seq x y z
N MET A 1 -41.17 -16.64 -26.62
CA MET A 1 -39.74 -16.94 -26.86
C MET A 1 -39.05 -15.59 -27.07
N LEU A 2 -38.14 -15.07 -26.24
CA LEU A 2 -37.28 -15.59 -25.17
C LEU A 2 -37.44 -14.71 -23.92
N THR A 3 -37.66 -15.35 -22.77
CA THR A 3 -37.61 -14.72 -21.45
C THR A 3 -36.15 -14.67 -21.01
N THR A 4 -35.51 -13.50 -20.96
CA THR A 4 -34.15 -13.36 -20.43
C THR A 4 -34.19 -13.50 -18.91
N LEU A 5 -33.75 -14.67 -18.42
CA LEU A 5 -33.39 -14.91 -17.03
C LEU A 5 -32.23 -13.98 -16.63
N ARG A 6 -32.53 -12.86 -15.98
CA ARG A 6 -31.57 -12.17 -15.12
C ARG A 6 -31.35 -13.06 -13.90
N ALA A 7 -30.24 -13.80 -13.89
CA ALA A 7 -29.76 -14.44 -12.66
C ALA A 7 -29.57 -13.33 -11.62
N ALA A 8 -30.40 -13.33 -10.58
CA ALA A 8 -30.26 -12.46 -9.44
C ALA A 8 -28.98 -12.89 -8.70
N LEU A 9 -27.90 -12.13 -8.88
CA LEU A 9 -26.73 -12.23 -8.03
C LEU A 9 -27.18 -11.96 -6.58
N PRO A 10 -26.77 -12.79 -5.60
CA PRO A 10 -27.11 -12.55 -4.20
C PRO A 10 -26.69 -11.14 -3.81
N SER A 11 -27.58 -10.42 -3.13
CA SER A 11 -27.31 -9.07 -2.66
C SER A 11 -26.10 -9.10 -1.72
N ARG A 12 -24.99 -8.50 -2.15
CA ARG A 12 -23.87 -8.25 -1.26
C ARG A 12 -24.38 -7.28 -0.19
N GLY A 13 -24.23 -7.64 1.08
CA GLY A 13 -24.65 -6.81 2.22
C GLY A 13 -24.15 -5.37 2.08
N SER A 14 -24.84 -4.40 2.68
CA SER A 14 -24.60 -2.97 2.47
C SER A 14 -23.31 -2.41 3.09
N GLY A 15 -22.54 -3.22 3.83
CA GLY A 15 -21.36 -2.81 4.57
C GLY A 15 -20.08 -3.54 4.16
N LEU A 16 -18.94 -2.98 4.56
CA LEU A 16 -17.65 -3.66 4.47
C LEU A 16 -17.66 -4.94 5.32
N PRO A 17 -16.85 -5.96 4.96
CA PRO A 17 -16.74 -7.17 5.76
C PRO A 17 -16.28 -6.83 7.19
N LYS A 18 -16.95 -7.41 8.19
CA LYS A 18 -16.65 -7.21 9.61
C LYS A 18 -15.69 -8.25 10.21
N GLU A 19 -15.38 -9.29 9.45
CA GLU A 19 -14.48 -10.35 9.88
C GLU A 19 -13.04 -9.85 9.98
N ARG A 20 -12.26 -10.54 10.82
CA ARG A 20 -10.80 -10.45 10.85
C ARG A 20 -10.27 -11.75 10.27
N LEU A 21 -9.31 -11.67 9.36
CA LEU A 21 -8.62 -12.83 8.81
C LEU A 21 -7.23 -12.90 9.40
N THR A 22 -6.78 -14.10 9.77
CA THR A 22 -5.48 -14.32 10.40
C THR A 22 -4.75 -15.44 9.69
N ARG A 23 -3.42 -15.33 9.64
CA ARG A 23 -2.52 -16.40 9.18
C ARG A 23 -1.24 -16.40 10.00
N GLU A 24 -0.69 -17.58 10.20
CA GLU A 24 0.69 -17.74 10.66
C GLU A 24 1.65 -17.67 9.48
N VAL A 25 2.81 -17.06 9.70
CA VAL A 25 3.85 -16.84 8.69
C VAL A 25 5.21 -17.15 9.28
N VAL A 26 5.93 -18.06 8.63
CA VAL A 26 7.38 -18.14 8.72
C VAL A 26 7.92 -17.42 7.48
N VAL A 27 8.82 -16.47 7.68
CA VAL A 27 9.33 -15.66 6.57
C VAL A 27 10.28 -16.49 5.72
N ASP A 28 9.99 -16.54 4.43
CA ASP A 28 10.89 -17.10 3.41
C ASP A 28 12.04 -16.11 3.14
N ALA A 29 13.29 -16.57 3.35
CA ALA A 29 14.49 -15.75 3.23
C ALA A 29 14.77 -15.31 1.77
N ASP A 30 14.48 -16.16 0.79
CA ASP A 30 14.69 -15.85 -0.62
C ASP A 30 13.67 -14.81 -1.10
N HIS A 31 12.41 -14.97 -0.67
CA HIS A 31 11.37 -13.98 -0.93
C HIS A 31 11.69 -12.63 -0.28
N LEU A 32 12.17 -12.64 0.97
CA LEU A 32 12.62 -11.43 1.68
C LEU A 32 13.77 -10.76 0.93
N ALA A 33 14.78 -11.52 0.51
CA ALA A 33 15.93 -11.00 -0.22
C ALA A 33 15.51 -10.38 -1.57
N GLY A 34 14.62 -11.04 -2.30
CA GLY A 34 14.06 -10.52 -3.54
C GLY A 34 13.30 -9.20 -3.35
N TYR A 35 12.45 -9.12 -2.31
CA TYR A 35 11.74 -7.89 -1.95
C TYR A 35 12.69 -6.76 -1.55
N ALA A 36 13.63 -7.04 -0.65
CA ALA A 36 14.61 -6.08 -0.15
C ALA A 36 15.43 -5.49 -1.31
N HIS A 37 15.96 -6.36 -2.18
CA HIS A 37 16.72 -5.95 -3.35
C HIS A 37 15.90 -5.06 -4.30
N LEU A 38 14.66 -5.45 -4.62
CA LEU A 38 13.80 -4.70 -5.55
C LEU A 38 13.42 -3.31 -5.02
N CYS A 39 13.17 -3.19 -3.72
CA CYS A 39 12.84 -1.93 -3.07
C CYS A 39 14.09 -1.10 -2.72
N GLY A 40 15.27 -1.72 -2.72
CA GLY A 40 16.55 -1.08 -2.42
C GLY A 40 16.94 -1.06 -0.95
N PHE A 41 16.31 -1.88 -0.11
CA PHE A 41 16.73 -2.07 1.27
C PHE A 41 18.07 -2.81 1.32
N THR A 42 18.86 -2.51 2.34
CA THR A 42 20.01 -3.36 2.70
C THR A 42 19.49 -4.67 3.27
N LEU A 43 19.97 -5.81 2.78
CA LEU A 43 19.58 -7.13 3.29
C LEU A 43 20.20 -7.35 4.68
N ARG A 44 19.35 -7.65 5.66
CA ARG A 44 19.68 -7.91 7.07
C ARG A 44 18.67 -8.93 7.62
N ASP A 45 18.87 -9.36 8.86
CA ASP A 45 17.89 -10.21 9.56
C ASP A 45 16.63 -9.41 9.96
N GLU A 46 16.70 -8.08 9.99
CA GLU A 46 15.55 -7.20 10.16
C GLU A 46 14.70 -7.13 8.89
N LEU A 47 13.40 -7.32 9.03
CA LEU A 47 12.46 -7.19 7.93
C LEU A 47 12.31 -5.72 7.53
N PRO A 48 12.25 -5.39 6.22
CA PRO A 48 11.87 -4.06 5.79
C PRO A 48 10.51 -3.65 6.38
N PRO A 49 10.35 -2.41 6.88
CA PRO A 49 9.13 -2.00 7.58
C PRO A 49 7.84 -2.07 6.74
N THR A 50 7.97 -2.16 5.42
CA THR A 50 6.84 -2.30 4.47
C THR A 50 6.54 -3.76 4.13
N TYR A 51 7.38 -4.70 4.52
CA TYR A 51 7.24 -6.12 4.20
C TYR A 51 6.06 -6.80 4.91
N PRO A 52 5.69 -6.48 6.18
CA PRO A 52 4.48 -7.05 6.79
C PRO A 52 3.19 -6.75 6.01
N HIS A 53 3.13 -5.63 5.28
CA HIS A 53 2.03 -5.34 4.36
C HIS A 53 1.96 -6.38 3.22
N VAL A 54 3.10 -6.78 2.66
CA VAL A 54 3.18 -7.83 1.62
C VAL A 54 2.71 -9.17 2.17
N LEU A 55 3.15 -9.55 3.37
CA LEU A 55 2.72 -10.79 4.03
C LEU A 55 1.20 -10.82 4.28
N GLY A 56 0.61 -9.64 4.59
CA GLY A 56 -0.82 -9.44 4.80
C GLY A 56 -1.66 -9.27 3.53
N PHE A 57 -1.04 -9.01 2.38
CA PHE A 57 -1.76 -8.68 1.13
C PHE A 57 -2.77 -9.76 0.68
N PRO A 58 -2.48 -11.08 0.78
CA PRO A 58 -3.48 -12.10 0.47
C PRO A 58 -4.76 -11.99 1.31
N LEU A 59 -4.63 -11.57 2.57
CA LEU A 59 -5.79 -11.35 3.45
C LEU A 59 -6.58 -10.12 3.02
N HIS A 60 -5.92 -9.06 2.54
CA HIS A 60 -6.59 -7.88 1.98
C HIS A 60 -7.43 -8.26 0.77
N MET A 61 -6.90 -9.10 -0.12
CA MET A 61 -7.63 -9.55 -1.30
C MET A 61 -8.82 -10.44 -0.94
N ALA A 62 -8.67 -11.32 0.06
CA ALA A 62 -9.79 -12.13 0.56
C ALA A 62 -10.91 -11.28 1.16
N LEU A 63 -10.56 -10.23 1.93
CA LEU A 63 -11.52 -9.26 2.45
C LEU A 63 -12.17 -8.43 1.32
N LEU A 64 -11.37 -7.95 0.36
CA LEU A 64 -11.87 -7.15 -0.77
C LEU A 64 -12.83 -7.95 -1.65
N ALA A 65 -12.57 -9.24 -1.86
CA ALA A 65 -13.45 -10.12 -2.63
C ALA A 65 -14.88 -10.19 -2.05
N LYS A 66 -15.01 -10.02 -0.73
CA LYS A 66 -16.29 -10.00 0.01
C LYS A 66 -16.93 -8.60 0.06
N ALA A 67 -16.23 -7.54 -0.35
CA ALA A 67 -16.76 -6.18 -0.31
C ALA A 67 -17.94 -5.98 -1.29
N PRO A 68 -18.88 -5.06 -1.03
CA PRO A 68 -20.05 -4.84 -1.89
C PRO A 68 -19.76 -3.98 -3.14
N PHE A 69 -18.50 -3.95 -3.60
CA PHE A 69 -18.08 -3.20 -4.79
C PHE A 69 -16.93 -3.90 -5.51
N SER A 70 -16.73 -3.55 -6.78
CA SER A 70 -15.60 -4.03 -7.57
C SER A 70 -14.28 -3.51 -7.02
N ALA A 71 -13.25 -4.35 -7.02
CA ALA A 71 -11.87 -3.93 -6.78
C ALA A 71 -11.36 -2.98 -7.87
N VAL A 72 -11.93 -3.05 -9.08
CA VAL A 72 -11.57 -2.15 -10.18
C VAL A 72 -11.95 -0.71 -9.80
N GLY A 73 -10.97 0.19 -9.89
CA GLY A 73 -11.14 1.61 -9.56
C GLY A 73 -10.97 1.94 -8.07
N VAL A 74 -10.66 0.96 -7.22
CA VAL A 74 -10.12 1.22 -5.88
C VAL A 74 -8.69 1.75 -6.03
N VAL A 75 -8.39 2.85 -5.34
CA VAL A 75 -7.08 3.51 -5.40
C VAL A 75 -6.51 3.61 -4.00
N HIS A 76 -5.26 3.17 -3.81
CA HIS A 76 -4.54 3.37 -2.57
C HIS A 76 -4.06 4.82 -2.48
N ILE A 77 -4.57 5.59 -1.50
CA ILE A 77 -4.34 7.05 -1.43
C ILE A 77 -3.46 7.48 -0.25
N ALA A 78 -3.37 6.68 0.81
CA ALA A 78 -2.49 6.94 1.94
C ALA A 78 -2.11 5.63 2.64
N ASN A 79 -0.97 5.63 3.32
CA ASN A 79 -0.52 4.50 4.11
C ASN A 79 0.21 4.93 5.38
N ARG A 80 -0.24 4.45 6.53
CA ARG A 80 0.43 4.62 7.82
C ARG A 80 0.99 3.30 8.30
N ILE A 81 2.21 3.31 8.81
CA ILE A 81 2.85 2.17 9.48
C ILE A 81 3.27 2.64 10.85
N VAL A 82 3.04 1.81 11.86
CA VAL A 82 3.52 1.98 13.23
C VAL A 82 4.32 0.72 13.56
N GLN A 83 5.62 0.87 13.75
CA GLN A 83 6.52 -0.19 14.18
C GLN A 83 6.95 0.09 15.62
N GLN A 84 6.68 -0.85 16.52
CA GLN A 84 7.07 -0.74 17.94
C GLN A 84 8.52 -1.17 18.16
N ARG A 85 8.98 -2.13 17.36
CA ARG A 85 10.38 -2.60 17.30
C ARG A 85 10.63 -3.29 15.95
N PRO A 86 11.89 -3.49 15.54
CA PRO A 86 12.21 -4.31 14.38
C PRO A 86 11.62 -5.72 14.51
N LEU A 87 11.10 -6.22 13.39
CA LEU A 87 10.74 -7.63 13.24
C LEU A 87 11.92 -8.37 12.61
N LEU A 88 12.17 -9.60 13.03
CA LEU A 88 13.31 -10.40 12.57
C LEU A 88 12.86 -11.58 11.70
N LEU A 89 13.70 -11.98 10.73
CA LEU A 89 13.50 -13.10 9.81
C LEU A 89 13.16 -14.42 10.54
N GLY A 90 13.78 -14.66 11.69
CA GLY A 90 13.57 -15.89 12.48
C GLY A 90 12.33 -15.88 13.38
N GLU A 91 11.60 -14.77 13.48
CA GLU A 91 10.40 -14.69 14.32
C GLU A 91 9.19 -15.30 13.59
N PRO A 92 8.46 -16.26 14.20
CA PRO A 92 7.15 -16.65 13.69
C PRO A 92 6.18 -15.49 13.86
N LEU A 93 5.51 -15.11 12.78
CA LEU A 93 4.61 -13.96 12.74
C LEU A 93 3.16 -14.41 12.62
N THR A 94 2.30 -13.87 13.47
CA THR A 94 0.85 -13.91 13.28
C THR A 94 0.42 -12.63 12.57
N ILE A 95 -0.01 -12.74 11.31
CA ILE A 95 -0.51 -11.61 10.52
C ILE A 95 -2.04 -11.63 10.56
N THR A 96 -2.64 -10.53 11.04
CA THR A 96 -4.09 -10.35 11.06
C THR A 96 -4.49 -9.13 10.24
N ALA A 97 -5.49 -9.27 9.38
CA ALA A 97 -6.06 -8.17 8.60
C ALA A 97 -7.56 -8.02 8.85
N SER A 98 -8.03 -6.77 8.80
CA SER A 98 -9.44 -6.40 8.89
C SER A 98 -9.73 -5.17 8.04
N VAL A 99 -11.01 -4.86 7.83
CA VAL A 99 -11.44 -3.65 7.14
C VAL A 99 -12.17 -2.73 8.10
N GLN A 100 -11.86 -1.43 8.06
CA GLN A 100 -12.48 -0.41 8.90
C GLN A 100 -12.87 0.83 8.10
N GLY A 101 -13.83 1.61 8.62
CA GLY A 101 -14.28 2.88 8.03
C GLY A 101 -15.41 2.69 7.01
N PHE A 102 -15.21 3.26 5.81
CA PHE A 102 -16.21 3.61 4.79
C PHE A 102 -16.74 5.05 4.86
N GLU A 103 -15.82 5.96 5.15
CA GLU A 103 -16.09 7.37 5.38
C GLU A 103 -16.25 8.15 4.08
N PRO A 104 -17.07 9.23 4.06
CA PRO A 104 -17.15 10.16 2.94
C PRO A 104 -15.77 10.71 2.55
N HIS A 105 -15.59 10.94 1.26
CA HIS A 105 -14.40 11.58 0.71
C HIS A 105 -14.82 12.45 -0.48
N ARG A 106 -14.07 13.51 -0.76
CA ARG A 106 -14.32 14.43 -1.90
C ARG A 106 -14.40 13.76 -3.27
N ARG A 107 -14.03 12.48 -3.38
CA ARG A 107 -14.01 11.70 -4.63
C ARG A 107 -14.65 10.32 -4.50
N GLY A 108 -15.45 10.09 -3.45
CA GLY A 108 -16.09 8.80 -3.20
C GLY A 108 -16.12 8.46 -1.71
N LYS A 109 -15.68 7.25 -1.36
CA LYS A 109 -15.59 6.79 0.04
C LYS A 109 -14.25 6.12 0.32
N THR A 110 -13.74 6.29 1.54
CA THR A 110 -12.47 5.72 1.97
C THR A 110 -12.67 4.60 2.96
N PHE A 111 -11.83 3.57 2.89
CA PHE A 111 -11.78 2.49 3.85
C PHE A 111 -10.33 2.10 4.11
N ASN A 112 -10.07 1.50 5.26
CA ASN A 112 -8.73 1.04 5.63
C ASN A 112 -8.67 -0.48 5.64
N PHE A 113 -7.65 -1.06 5.00
CA PHE A 113 -7.14 -2.34 5.47
C PHE A 113 -6.27 -2.07 6.68
N VAL A 114 -6.65 -2.61 7.83
CA VAL A 114 -5.85 -2.57 9.06
C VAL A 114 -5.17 -3.92 9.19
N THR A 115 -3.84 -3.91 9.22
CA THR A 115 -2.99 -5.10 9.30
C THR A 115 -2.15 -5.03 10.55
N GLU A 116 -2.11 -6.12 11.30
CA GLU A 116 -1.29 -6.28 12.50
C GLU A 116 -0.32 -7.43 12.26
N ALA A 117 0.94 -7.25 12.64
CA ALA A 117 1.89 -8.34 12.78
C ALA A 117 2.24 -8.49 14.25
N ARG A 118 2.11 -9.71 14.76
CA ARG A 118 2.44 -10.07 16.13
C ARG A 118 3.54 -11.12 16.18
N VAL A 119 4.38 -11.04 17.20
CA VAL A 119 5.32 -12.09 17.58
C VAL A 119 4.78 -12.68 18.87
N ARG A 120 4.27 -13.92 18.82
CA ARG A 120 3.40 -14.46 19.89
C ARG A 120 2.23 -13.50 20.13
N ASP A 121 2.04 -13.01 21.36
CA ASP A 121 0.96 -12.09 21.72
C ASP A 121 1.35 -10.61 21.61
N GLU A 122 2.61 -10.27 21.30
CA GLU A 122 3.10 -8.90 21.23
C GLU A 122 2.77 -8.25 19.89
N LEU A 123 2.10 -7.09 19.89
CA LEU A 123 1.90 -6.28 18.67
C LEU A 123 3.16 -5.50 18.37
N VAL A 124 3.92 -5.93 17.37
CA VAL A 124 5.19 -5.32 17.00
C VAL A 124 5.06 -4.35 15.82
N TRP A 125 4.03 -4.52 15.00
CA TRP A 125 3.81 -3.71 13.80
C TRP A 125 2.33 -3.60 13.45
N GLN A 126 1.91 -2.43 13.02
CA GLN A 126 0.57 -2.16 12.52
C GLN A 126 0.60 -1.29 11.28
N GLY A 127 -0.20 -1.62 10.28
CA GLY A 127 -0.33 -0.91 9.03
C GLY A 127 -1.77 -0.54 8.72
N PHE A 128 -1.97 0.68 8.23
CA PHE A 128 -3.24 1.20 7.76
C PHE A 128 -3.10 1.57 6.29
N SER A 129 -3.76 0.84 5.41
CA SER A 129 -3.81 1.13 3.98
C SER A 129 -5.14 1.80 3.64
N THR A 130 -5.12 3.11 3.43
CA THR A 130 -6.31 3.91 3.11
C THR A 130 -6.59 3.84 1.62
N ASN A 131 -7.71 3.21 1.30
CA ASN A 131 -8.15 2.94 -0.06
C ASN A 131 -9.41 3.76 -0.38
N LEU A 132 -9.42 4.38 -1.57
CA LEU A 132 -10.52 5.17 -2.10
C LEU A 132 -11.30 4.31 -3.09
N LYS A 133 -12.56 4.01 -2.75
CA LYS A 133 -13.56 3.61 -3.73
C LYS A 133 -14.10 4.88 -4.40
N ARG A 134 -13.76 5.08 -5.68
CA ARG A 134 -14.25 6.23 -6.45
C ARG A 134 -15.77 6.22 -6.58
N GLY A 135 -16.37 7.41 -6.57
CA GLY A 135 -17.82 7.60 -6.70
C GLY A 135 -18.20 9.07 -6.55
N SER A 136 -19.46 9.34 -6.23
CA SER A 136 -19.93 10.68 -5.86
C SER A 136 -19.13 11.19 -4.66
N GLY A 137 -18.51 12.34 -4.82
CA GLY A 137 -17.72 12.99 -3.77
C GLY A 137 -18.57 13.79 -2.80
N ASP A 138 -17.97 14.11 -1.66
CA ASP A 138 -18.50 15.08 -0.70
C ASP A 138 -17.51 16.26 -0.56
N GLU A 139 -17.87 17.41 -1.10
CA GLU A 139 -17.05 18.63 -1.09
C GLU A 139 -16.90 19.25 0.30
N SER A 140 -17.76 18.89 1.26
CA SER A 140 -17.65 19.33 2.66
C SER A 140 -16.46 18.69 3.38
N VAL A 141 -15.97 17.55 2.88
CA VAL A 141 -14.77 16.90 3.42
C VAL A 141 -13.57 17.82 3.19
N PRO A 142 -12.83 18.21 4.25
CA PRO A 142 -11.68 19.11 4.14
C PRO A 142 -10.62 18.58 3.16
N LYS A 143 -9.92 19.49 2.49
CA LYS A 143 -8.72 19.12 1.74
C LYS A 143 -7.61 18.72 2.74
N PRO A 144 -6.73 17.78 2.38
CA PRO A 144 -5.53 17.53 3.15
C PRO A 144 -4.73 18.83 3.33
N PRO A 145 -4.03 19.02 4.46
CA PRO A 145 -3.17 20.17 4.67
C PRO A 145 -2.10 20.25 3.58
N ALA A 146 -1.65 21.47 3.30
CA ALA A 146 -0.53 21.68 2.40
C ALA A 146 0.72 20.97 2.96
N PHE A 147 1.54 20.44 2.06
CA PHE A 147 2.82 19.82 2.38
C PHE A 147 3.91 20.57 1.64
N GLU A 148 4.91 21.02 2.37
CA GLU A 148 6.09 21.62 1.79
C GLU A 148 7.09 20.50 1.46
N GLU A 149 7.38 20.35 0.16
CA GLU A 149 8.31 19.33 -0.32
C GLU A 149 9.75 19.63 0.15
N PRO A 150 10.47 18.64 0.70
CA PRO A 150 11.86 18.80 1.11
C PRO A 150 12.79 19.00 -0.10
N PRO A 151 14.01 19.54 0.10
CA PRO A 151 14.98 19.70 -0.98
C PRO A 151 15.34 18.37 -1.64
N VAL A 152 15.56 18.40 -2.96
CA VAL A 152 15.97 17.23 -3.74
C VAL A 152 17.35 16.74 -3.28
N THR A 153 17.44 15.47 -2.91
CA THR A 153 18.69 14.79 -2.52
C THR A 153 19.09 13.70 -3.51
N ALA A 154 18.15 13.18 -4.31
CA ALA A 154 18.42 12.16 -5.31
C ALA A 154 17.49 12.22 -6.54
N GLN A 155 17.95 11.66 -7.66
CA GLN A 155 17.11 11.35 -8.82
C GLN A 155 17.09 9.84 -9.05
N TRP A 156 15.89 9.28 -9.19
CA TRP A 156 15.70 7.85 -9.44
C TRP A 156 15.21 7.60 -10.85
N ARG A 157 15.75 6.55 -11.48
CA ARG A 157 15.20 5.97 -12.71
C ARG A 157 14.24 4.85 -12.32
N VAL A 158 13.03 4.91 -12.85
CA VAL A 158 11.96 3.95 -12.61
C VAL A 158 11.76 3.15 -13.90
N ALA A 159 12.11 1.87 -13.85
CA ALA A 159 12.11 0.98 -15.01
C ALA A 159 10.69 0.71 -15.54
N ASP A 160 10.59 0.32 -16.81
CA ASP A 160 9.31 0.02 -17.48
C ASP A 160 8.67 -1.30 -17.00
N ASP A 161 9.50 -2.23 -16.55
CA ASP A 161 9.13 -3.55 -16.04
C ASP A 161 8.88 -3.59 -14.54
N LEU A 162 9.10 -2.47 -13.84
CA LEU A 162 9.05 -2.39 -12.38
C LEU A 162 7.73 -2.93 -11.82
N GLY A 163 6.59 -2.56 -12.42
CA GLY A 163 5.29 -3.00 -11.94
C GLY A 163 5.14 -4.53 -11.99
N ARG A 164 5.71 -5.20 -13.01
CA ARG A 164 5.67 -6.68 -13.08
C ARG A 164 6.55 -7.33 -12.02
N ARG A 165 7.75 -6.77 -11.83
CA ARG A 165 8.71 -7.25 -10.80
C ARG A 165 8.19 -7.06 -9.38
N TYR A 166 7.50 -5.94 -9.12
CA TYR A 166 6.90 -5.70 -7.81
C TYR A 166 5.66 -6.56 -7.59
N ALA A 167 4.83 -6.77 -8.61
CA ALA A 167 3.67 -7.65 -8.52
C ALA A 167 4.07 -9.08 -8.11
N SER A 168 5.18 -9.61 -8.65
CA SER A 168 5.64 -10.98 -8.34
C SER A 168 6.07 -11.17 -6.88
N VAL A 169 6.58 -10.13 -6.21
CA VAL A 169 7.01 -10.20 -4.80
C VAL A 169 5.98 -9.65 -3.81
N SER A 170 4.99 -8.90 -4.27
CA SER A 170 3.95 -8.31 -3.40
C SER A 170 2.61 -9.05 -3.47
N GLY A 171 2.37 -9.80 -4.55
CA GLY A 171 1.06 -10.34 -4.90
C GLY A 171 0.12 -9.32 -5.53
N ASP A 172 0.46 -8.03 -5.58
CA ASP A 172 -0.38 -6.98 -6.18
C ASP A 172 -0.28 -6.98 -7.72
N HIS A 173 -1.11 -7.81 -8.34
CA HIS A 173 -1.21 -7.94 -9.79
C HIS A 173 -2.28 -7.03 -10.40
N ASN A 174 -2.59 -5.89 -9.78
CA ASN A 174 -3.54 -4.95 -10.36
C ASN A 174 -3.10 -4.53 -11.79
N PRO A 175 -3.94 -4.72 -12.83
CA PRO A 175 -3.55 -4.54 -14.22
C PRO A 175 -3.03 -3.14 -14.58
N ILE A 176 -3.32 -2.10 -13.78
CA ILE A 176 -2.78 -0.74 -13.98
C ILE A 176 -1.26 -0.67 -13.85
N HIS A 177 -0.63 -1.67 -13.22
CA HIS A 177 0.81 -1.71 -12.99
C HIS A 177 1.58 -2.55 -14.02
N LEU A 178 0.90 -3.47 -14.72
CA LEU A 178 1.59 -4.54 -15.44
C LEU A 178 1.97 -4.17 -16.86
N HIS A 179 1.01 -3.65 -17.64
CA HIS A 179 1.18 -3.38 -19.06
C HIS A 179 0.50 -2.06 -19.47
N PRO A 180 1.03 -1.33 -20.49
CA PRO A 180 0.41 -0.10 -20.97
C PRO A 180 -1.02 -0.29 -21.48
N VAL A 181 -1.33 -1.43 -22.11
CA VAL A 181 -2.67 -1.70 -22.66
C VAL A 181 -3.72 -1.79 -21.55
N SER A 182 -3.46 -2.60 -20.53
CA SER A 182 -4.36 -2.74 -19.38
C SER A 182 -4.51 -1.45 -18.59
N ALA A 183 -3.41 -0.69 -18.44
CA ALA A 183 -3.45 0.61 -17.78
C ALA A 183 -4.32 1.64 -18.54
N ARG A 184 -4.24 1.67 -19.88
CA ARG A 184 -5.06 2.55 -20.74
C ARG A 184 -6.55 2.23 -20.64
N LEU A 185 -6.92 0.95 -20.63
CA LEU A 185 -8.31 0.53 -20.42
C LEU A 185 -8.87 0.99 -19.07
N LEU A 186 -8.00 1.27 -18.10
CA LEU A 186 -8.35 1.71 -16.74
C LEU A 186 -8.05 3.20 -16.50
N GLY A 187 -7.83 3.97 -17.57
CA GLY A 187 -7.74 5.43 -17.52
C GLY A 187 -6.35 6.01 -17.26
N PHE A 188 -5.29 5.22 -17.39
CA PHE A 188 -3.90 5.69 -17.26
C PHE A 188 -3.20 5.66 -18.62
N PRO A 189 -2.41 6.69 -18.99
CA PRO A 189 -1.77 6.73 -20.31
C PRO A 189 -0.73 5.61 -20.52
N ARG A 190 -0.13 5.13 -19.43
CA ARG A 190 0.87 4.05 -19.35
C ARG A 190 0.70 3.30 -18.02
N ALA A 191 1.37 2.16 -17.88
CA ALA A 191 1.48 1.48 -16.59
C ALA A 191 2.08 2.42 -15.53
N ILE A 192 1.68 2.23 -14.27
CA ILE A 192 2.12 3.08 -13.16
C ILE A 192 2.84 2.26 -12.10
N ALA A 193 3.78 2.84 -11.38
CA ALA A 193 4.41 2.19 -10.24
C ALA A 193 3.39 1.95 -9.10
N HIS A 194 3.57 0.87 -8.35
CA HIS A 194 2.81 0.64 -7.12
C HIS A 194 3.18 1.69 -6.06
N GLY A 195 2.17 2.26 -5.38
CA GLY A 195 2.41 3.21 -4.29
C GLY A 195 3.25 2.59 -3.17
N MET A 196 3.02 1.30 -2.85
CA MET A 196 3.81 0.61 -1.82
C MET A 196 5.26 0.38 -2.21
N TRP A 197 5.58 0.18 -3.50
CA TRP A 197 6.98 0.19 -3.95
C TRP A 197 7.61 1.57 -3.74
N THR A 198 6.90 2.64 -4.09
CA THR A 198 7.41 4.01 -3.90
C THR A 198 7.66 4.31 -2.43
N LYS A 199 6.73 3.95 -1.53
CA LYS A 199 6.94 4.06 -0.07
C LYS A 199 8.14 3.26 0.39
N ALA A 200 8.24 1.99 -0.03
CA ALA A 200 9.35 1.11 0.31
C ALA A 200 10.70 1.70 -0.15
N ARG A 201 10.78 2.23 -1.37
CA ARG A 201 11.99 2.86 -1.91
C ARG A 201 12.40 4.13 -1.14
N CYS A 202 11.43 4.93 -0.71
CA CYS A 202 11.69 6.06 0.18
C CYS A 202 12.29 5.57 1.50
N LEU A 203 11.61 4.65 2.19
CA LEU A 203 12.07 4.14 3.48
C LEU A 203 13.45 3.46 3.42
N ALA A 204 13.77 2.81 2.30
CA ALA A 204 15.09 2.23 2.06
C ALA A 204 16.20 3.28 1.92
N SER A 205 15.84 4.53 1.61
CA SER A 205 16.76 5.65 1.46
C SER A 205 16.92 6.47 2.75
N LEU A 206 16.13 6.17 3.80
CA LEU A 206 16.15 6.88 5.07
C LEU A 206 16.91 6.08 6.15
N ARG A 207 17.43 6.77 7.15
CA ARG A 207 17.86 6.15 8.40
C ARG A 207 16.67 6.05 9.35
N LEU A 208 16.15 4.85 9.54
CA LEU A 208 15.00 4.60 10.38
C LEU A 208 15.43 4.26 11.82
N PRO A 209 14.72 4.76 12.84
CA PRO A 209 14.84 4.24 14.20
C PRO A 209 14.18 2.86 14.31
N ASP A 210 14.41 2.18 15.43
CA ASP A 210 13.81 0.87 15.73
C ASP A 210 12.28 0.95 15.90
N ALA A 211 11.83 2.00 16.58
CA ALA A 211 10.42 2.31 16.86
C ALA A 211 10.01 3.63 16.20
N PHE A 212 8.98 3.60 15.35
CA PHE A 212 8.47 4.77 14.64
C PHE A 212 7.07 4.61 14.08
N ALA A 213 6.44 5.74 13.78
CA ALA A 213 5.34 5.83 12.84
C ALA A 213 5.84 6.44 11.53
N VAL A 214 5.33 5.98 10.39
CA VAL A 214 5.51 6.65 9.10
C VAL A 214 4.20 6.72 8.33
N GLU A 215 3.85 7.94 7.94
CA GLU A 215 2.67 8.26 7.17
C GLU A 215 3.08 8.72 5.77
N VAL A 216 2.34 8.27 4.77
CA VAL A 216 2.49 8.78 3.40
C VAL A 216 1.14 9.06 2.77
N ARG A 217 1.10 10.07 1.90
CA ARG A 217 -0.01 10.34 0.98
C ARG A 217 0.49 10.18 -0.46
N PHE A 218 -0.26 9.42 -1.25
CA PHE A 218 0.00 9.25 -2.68
C PHE A 218 -0.73 10.34 -3.47
N LYS A 219 0.03 11.10 -4.26
CA LYS A 219 -0.45 12.24 -5.05
C LYS A 219 -0.67 11.82 -6.50
N GLN A 220 0.21 12.22 -7.41
CA GLN A 220 0.12 11.78 -8.80
C GLN A 220 0.76 10.41 -9.00
N PRO A 221 0.20 9.55 -9.87
CA PRO A 221 0.81 8.27 -10.19
C PRO A 221 2.18 8.48 -10.87
N ILE A 222 3.15 7.61 -10.57
CA ILE A 222 4.43 7.56 -11.28
C ILE A 222 4.24 6.69 -12.53
N LEU A 223 4.28 7.30 -13.72
CA LEU A 223 4.19 6.57 -14.99
C LEU A 223 5.47 5.76 -15.26
N LEU A 224 5.35 4.61 -15.91
CA LEU A 224 6.47 3.73 -16.25
C LEU A 224 6.80 3.76 -17.76
N PRO A 225 8.10 3.79 -18.15
CA PRO A 225 9.25 4.20 -17.32
C PRO A 225 9.23 5.71 -17.05
N SER A 226 9.98 6.16 -16.04
CA SER A 226 10.17 7.59 -15.72
C SER A 226 11.47 7.89 -14.97
N LYS A 227 11.72 9.19 -14.78
CA LYS A 227 12.66 9.71 -13.79
C LYS A 227 11.88 10.52 -12.78
N VAL A 228 12.17 10.33 -11.49
CA VAL A 228 11.54 11.07 -10.39
C VAL A 228 12.62 11.60 -9.46
N THR A 229 12.31 12.65 -8.70
CA THR A 229 13.22 13.23 -7.71
C THR A 229 12.76 12.89 -6.31
N PHE A 230 13.71 12.44 -5.49
CA PHE A 230 13.52 12.19 -4.06
C PHE A 230 14.18 13.30 -3.26
N GLY A 231 13.55 13.69 -2.17
CA GLY A 231 14.07 14.64 -1.21
C GLY A 231 13.72 14.23 0.21
N GLU A 232 14.53 14.67 1.16
CA GLU A 232 14.32 14.51 2.60
C GLU A 232 14.82 15.75 3.34
N ALA A 233 14.16 16.08 4.45
CA ALA A 233 14.61 17.07 5.42
C ALA A 233 13.99 16.77 6.77
N GLU A 234 14.83 16.67 7.80
CA GLU A 234 14.41 16.32 9.17
C GLU A 234 13.60 15.01 9.17
N ASP A 235 12.32 15.10 9.52
CA ASP A 235 11.39 13.97 9.61
C ASP A 235 10.48 13.86 8.36
N ARG A 236 10.66 14.71 7.34
CA ARG A 236 9.86 14.73 6.11
C ARG A 236 10.63 14.15 4.93
N PHE A 237 9.91 13.48 4.03
CA PHE A 237 10.46 12.99 2.77
C PHE A 237 9.41 13.04 1.65
N ALA A 238 9.87 13.09 0.40
CA ALA A 238 8.97 13.09 -0.75
C ALA A 238 9.58 12.44 -1.98
N VAL A 239 8.71 11.87 -2.81
CA VAL A 239 8.93 11.79 -4.25
C VAL A 239 8.14 12.92 -4.85
N HIS A 240 8.81 13.96 -5.32
CA HIS A 240 8.20 15.25 -5.67
C HIS A 240 7.03 15.07 -6.64
N GLY A 241 5.86 15.63 -6.29
CA GLY A 241 4.60 15.51 -7.04
C GLY A 241 3.87 14.16 -6.91
N HIS A 242 4.49 13.14 -6.31
CA HIS A 242 4.01 11.75 -6.34
C HIS A 242 3.72 11.16 -4.96
N LEU A 243 4.57 11.42 -3.97
CA LEU A 243 4.44 10.91 -2.61
C LEU A 243 4.95 11.96 -1.63
N GLU A 244 4.15 12.24 -0.62
CA GLU A 244 4.52 13.06 0.55
C GLU A 244 4.57 12.14 1.76
N GLY A 245 5.60 12.25 2.60
CA GLY A 245 5.77 11.38 3.75
C GLY A 245 6.38 12.07 4.96
N GLU A 246 6.03 11.56 6.14
CA GLU A 246 6.49 12.05 7.44
C GLU A 246 6.76 10.88 8.37
N LEU A 247 7.88 10.94 9.07
CA LEU A 247 8.37 9.97 10.04
C LEU A 247 8.21 10.55 11.45
N THR A 248 7.80 9.75 12.42
CA THR A 248 7.73 10.17 13.82
C THR A 248 8.36 9.10 14.68
N ARG A 249 9.33 9.46 15.52
CA ARG A 249 9.90 8.52 16.51
C ARG A 249 8.85 8.19 17.56
N ILE A 250 8.81 6.93 17.98
CA ILE A 250 7.98 6.49 19.10
C ILE A 250 8.93 6.19 20.26
N ALA A 251 8.51 6.58 21.46
CA ALA A 251 9.26 6.39 22.70
C ALA A 251 9.13 4.95 23.23
#